data_AF-A0A7S1MCI3-F1
#
_entry.id   AF-A0A7S1MCI3-F1
#
_cell.length_a   1.000
_cell.length_b   1.000
_cell.length_c   1.000
_cell.angle_alpha   90.00
_cell.angle_beta   90.00
_cell.angle_gamma   90.00
#
_symmetry.space_group_name_H-M   'P 1'
#
loop_
_entity.id
_entity.type
_entity.pdbx_description
1 polymer ?
#
loop_
_entity_poly.entity_id
_entity_poly.type
_entity_poly.pdbx_seq_one_letter_code
_entity_poly.pdbx_strand_id
1 'polypeptide(L)'
;FFGKLDDGSFEDSRGYMTLNATSGIWSRHTTTGHTAFGSTEQTWPEGRTDTCVAVRGSIAYFFGGNGATSGTLGDLWLLNLRANKWTQVAAGTAAWPGVRYGHTCFLGDATTIVVGLGFSSRGAGTYYSDWWAYAITQQTWTSLAVANGTSGGAVSPSA
;
A
#
# COMPACT_ATOMS: atom_id res chain seq x y z
N PHE A 1 7.78 -13.20 11.99
CA PHE A 1 8.04 -13.25 10.54
C PHE A 1 8.90 -12.06 10.22
N PHE A 2 10.09 -12.27 9.66
CA PHE A 2 11.10 -11.23 9.44
C PHE A 2 10.82 -10.55 8.10
N GLY A 3 10.38 -9.29 8.13
CA GLY A 3 10.30 -8.43 6.95
C GLY A 3 11.52 -7.52 6.91
N LYS A 4 12.27 -7.56 5.82
CA LYS A 4 13.38 -6.64 5.55
C LYS A 4 12.79 -5.39 4.88
N LEU A 5 13.08 -4.21 5.43
CA LEU A 5 12.71 -2.89 4.90
C LEU A 5 13.83 -2.36 3.99
N ASP A 6 13.55 -1.32 3.19
CA ASP A 6 14.43 -0.87 2.09
C ASP A 6 15.65 -0.06 2.54
N ASP A 7 15.67 0.41 3.79
CA ASP A 7 16.90 0.84 4.45
C ASP A 7 17.66 -0.38 5.01
N GLY A 8 17.19 -1.60 4.82
CA GLY A 8 17.72 -2.81 5.42
C GLY A 8 16.88 -3.30 6.60
N SER A 9 16.13 -2.44 7.31
CA SER A 9 15.53 -2.65 8.66
C SER A 9 14.62 -3.85 8.87
N PHE A 10 14.63 -4.38 10.10
CA PHE A 10 13.79 -5.49 10.53
C PHE A 10 12.86 -5.00 11.65
N GLU A 11 11.59 -5.41 11.64
CA GLU A 11 10.64 -5.14 12.72
C GLU A 11 10.12 -6.45 13.35
N ASP A 12 10.00 -6.45 14.68
CA ASP A 12 9.23 -7.44 15.45
C ASP A 12 8.53 -6.76 16.65
N SER A 13 7.85 -7.52 17.50
CA SER A 13 7.14 -7.01 18.69
C SER A 13 8.04 -6.32 19.75
N ARG A 14 9.35 -6.19 19.51
CA ARG A 14 10.36 -5.61 20.41
C ARG A 14 10.96 -4.30 19.89
N GLY A 15 10.49 -3.79 18.76
CA GLY A 15 10.86 -2.49 18.20
C GLY A 15 11.13 -2.51 16.71
N TYR A 16 11.67 -1.40 16.21
CA TYR A 16 12.09 -1.25 14.82
C TYR A 16 13.60 -1.02 14.74
N MET A 17 14.18 -1.46 13.64
CA MET A 17 15.56 -1.18 13.31
C MET A 17 15.63 0.04 12.40
N THR A 18 16.75 0.75 12.40
CA THR A 18 17.08 1.73 11.36
C THR A 18 18.49 1.44 10.86
N LEU A 19 18.72 1.58 9.56
CA LEU A 19 20.08 1.56 9.02
C LEU A 19 20.59 2.97 8.84
N ASN A 20 21.80 3.20 9.33
CA ASN A 20 22.56 4.35 8.90
C ASN A 20 23.22 4.03 7.54
N ALA A 21 22.71 4.64 6.46
CA ALA A 21 23.21 4.42 5.10
C ALA A 21 24.68 4.80 4.89
N THR A 22 25.25 5.66 5.75
CA THR A 22 26.64 6.12 5.64
C THR A 22 27.60 5.20 6.40
N SER A 23 27.20 4.68 7.57
CA SER A 23 28.05 3.83 8.38
C SER A 23 27.79 2.32 8.21
N GLY A 24 26.68 1.94 7.57
CA GLY A 24 26.24 0.55 7.46
C GLY A 24 25.85 -0.07 8.81
N ILE A 25 25.78 0.73 9.87
CA ILE A 25 25.49 0.26 11.22
C ILE A 25 24.00 0.22 11.44
N TRP A 26 23.60 -0.91 11.99
CA TRP A 26 22.26 -1.21 12.41
C TRP A 26 21.99 -0.74 13.81
N SER A 27 21.05 0.20 13.96
CA SER A 27 20.62 0.69 15.26
C SER A 27 19.29 0.06 15.63
N ARG A 28 19.25 -0.61 16.78
CA ARG A 28 18.01 -1.15 17.35
C ARG A 28 17.38 -0.10 18.24
N HIS A 29 16.21 0.39 17.86
CA HIS A 29 15.40 1.23 18.72
C HIS A 29 14.45 0.33 19.51
N THR A 30 14.79 0.07 20.77
CA THR A 30 13.87 -0.61 21.68
C THR A 30 12.71 0.32 21.98
N THR A 31 11.50 -0.21 22.01
CA THR A 31 10.26 0.49 22.35
C THR A 31 10.18 0.90 23.83
N THR A 32 11.29 1.28 24.45
CA THR A 32 11.34 1.84 25.82
C THR A 32 10.81 3.28 25.91
N GLY A 33 10.01 3.68 24.92
CA GLY A 33 9.25 4.93 24.84
C GLY A 33 7.97 4.82 24.01
N HIS A 34 7.62 3.61 23.51
CA HIS A 34 6.32 3.32 22.92
C HIS A 34 5.48 2.57 23.95
N THR A 35 5.24 3.19 25.10
CA THR A 35 4.10 2.78 25.91
C THR A 35 2.85 3.00 25.07
N ALA A 36 1.95 2.02 25.05
CA ALA A 36 0.58 2.23 24.64
C ALA A 36 0.03 3.42 25.43
N PHE A 37 0.05 4.62 24.84
CA PHE A 37 -0.52 5.81 25.44
C PHE A 37 -1.98 5.87 25.02
N GLY A 38 -2.84 5.21 25.79
CA GLY A 38 -4.18 5.70 26.12
C GLY A 38 -5.14 6.14 25.01
N SER A 39 -4.85 5.92 23.72
CA SER A 39 -5.83 6.08 22.64
C SER A 39 -6.29 4.69 22.22
N THR A 40 -7.59 4.46 22.32
CA THR A 40 -8.25 3.26 21.79
C THR A 40 -8.28 3.21 20.27
N GLU A 41 -7.73 4.21 19.57
CA GLU A 41 -7.55 4.22 18.12
C GLU A 41 -6.09 3.94 17.76
N GLN A 42 -5.89 2.84 17.03
CA GLN A 42 -4.63 2.48 16.41
C GLN A 42 -4.26 3.53 15.35
N THR A 43 -3.07 4.14 15.46
CA THR A 43 -2.63 5.25 14.58
C THR A 43 -1.75 4.81 13.40
N TRP A 44 -1.53 3.50 13.21
CA TRP A 44 -0.69 2.89 12.17
C TRP A 44 -1.28 1.57 11.66
N PRO A 45 -0.94 1.10 10.45
CA PRO A 45 -1.50 -0.15 9.91
C PRO A 45 -1.14 -1.36 10.77
N GLU A 46 -2.03 -2.37 10.83
CA GLU A 46 -1.65 -3.68 11.37
C GLU A 46 -0.53 -4.32 10.53
N GLY A 47 0.29 -5.16 11.17
CA GLY A 47 1.33 -5.94 10.49
C GLY A 47 0.73 -6.77 9.37
N ARG A 48 1.35 -6.75 8.18
CA ARG A 48 0.78 -7.32 6.95
C ARG A 48 1.85 -7.86 6.01
N THR A 49 1.45 -8.75 5.13
CA THR A 49 2.24 -9.32 4.03
C THR A 49 1.55 -9.04 2.70
N ASP A 50 2.25 -9.20 1.57
CA ASP A 50 1.65 -9.13 0.22
C ASP A 50 0.84 -7.84 -0.05
N THR A 51 1.18 -6.75 0.65
CA THR A 51 0.68 -5.38 0.42
C THR A 51 1.41 -4.78 -0.78
N CYS A 52 0.77 -3.85 -1.48
CA CYS A 52 1.44 -3.08 -2.50
C CYS A 52 1.80 -1.69 -1.95
N VAL A 53 2.95 -1.17 -2.39
CA VAL A 53 3.45 0.15 -1.97
C VAL A 53 3.80 0.99 -3.20
N ALA A 54 3.20 2.18 -3.31
CA ALA A 54 3.58 3.20 -4.28
C ALA A 54 4.10 4.45 -3.56
N VAL A 55 5.11 5.12 -4.08
CA VAL A 55 5.74 6.28 -3.43
C VAL A 55 5.66 7.50 -4.33
N ARG A 56 5.10 8.61 -3.82
CA ARG A 56 5.04 9.91 -4.51
C ARG A 56 5.63 10.99 -3.61
N GLY A 57 6.82 11.48 -3.98
CA GLY A 57 7.56 12.44 -3.17
C GLY A 57 7.89 11.86 -1.80
N SER A 58 7.41 12.49 -0.73
CA SER A 58 7.62 12.02 0.65
C SER A 58 6.43 11.25 1.24
N ILE A 59 5.48 10.81 0.41
CA ILE A 59 4.34 10.01 0.86
C ILE A 59 4.44 8.62 0.23
N ALA A 60 4.46 7.59 1.07
CA ALA A 60 4.29 6.19 0.66
C ALA A 60 2.84 5.77 0.89
N TYR A 61 2.25 5.08 -0.07
CA TYR A 61 0.87 4.64 -0.08
C TYR A 61 0.84 3.11 -0.01
N PHE A 62 0.25 2.57 1.04
CA PHE A 62 0.15 1.14 1.29
C PHE A 62 -1.30 0.73 1.08
N PHE A 63 -1.55 -0.16 0.12
CA PHE A 63 -2.89 -0.67 -0.13
C PHE A 63 -2.97 -2.17 0.14
N GLY A 64 -4.04 -2.56 0.81
CA GLY A 64 -4.41 -3.95 1.09
C GLY A 64 -3.30 -4.78 1.73
N GLY A 65 -3.21 -6.05 1.31
CA GLY A 65 -2.32 -7.07 1.84
C GLY A 65 -3.05 -8.10 2.68
N ASN A 66 -2.30 -9.06 3.21
CA ASN A 66 -2.79 -10.05 4.15
C ASN A 66 -2.29 -9.69 5.55
N GLY A 67 -3.22 -9.20 6.35
CA GLY A 67 -3.03 -8.74 7.71
C GLY A 67 -2.80 -9.89 8.70
N ALA A 68 -2.11 -9.56 9.80
CA ALA A 68 -1.78 -10.52 10.86
C ALA A 68 -3.02 -11.00 11.63
N THR A 69 -4.05 -10.16 11.72
CA THR A 69 -5.25 -10.41 12.53
C THR A 69 -6.54 -10.30 11.75
N SER A 70 -6.63 -9.35 10.81
CA SER A 70 -7.89 -9.04 10.14
C SER A 70 -8.09 -9.79 8.81
N GLY A 71 -7.15 -10.67 8.44
CA GLY A 71 -7.18 -11.41 7.17
C GLY A 71 -6.85 -10.50 5.99
N THR A 72 -7.50 -10.70 4.85
CA THR A 72 -7.22 -9.88 3.65
C THR A 72 -7.77 -8.47 3.83
N LEU A 73 -6.89 -7.51 3.63
CA LEU A 73 -7.15 -6.09 3.83
C LEU A 73 -7.47 -5.41 2.51
N GLY A 74 -8.28 -4.37 2.59
CA GLY A 74 -8.55 -3.45 1.49
C GLY A 74 -8.42 -2.00 1.94
N ASP A 75 -7.67 -1.73 3.00
CA ASP A 75 -7.43 -0.38 3.50
C ASP A 75 -6.34 0.34 2.70
N LEU A 76 -6.36 1.67 2.75
CA LEU A 76 -5.33 2.53 2.20
C LEU A 76 -4.69 3.34 3.34
N TRP A 77 -3.38 3.20 3.50
CA TRP A 77 -2.58 3.94 4.47
C TRP A 77 -1.53 4.81 3.79
N LEU A 78 -1.33 6.00 4.33
CA LEU A 78 -0.28 6.93 3.91
C LEU A 78 0.76 7.02 5.02
N LEU A 79 2.03 6.86 4.65
CA LEU A 79 3.17 7.19 5.50
C LEU A 79 3.84 8.45 4.97
N ASN A 80 3.80 9.52 5.75
CA ASN A 80 4.64 10.68 5.52
C ASN A 80 6.07 10.37 5.97
N LEU A 81 6.97 10.15 5.01
CA LEU A 81 8.36 9.77 5.21
C LEU A 81 9.19 10.87 5.91
N ARG A 82 8.79 12.14 5.82
CA ARG A 82 9.49 13.24 6.53
C ARG A 82 9.05 13.35 7.98
N ALA A 83 7.75 13.20 8.23
CA ALA A 83 7.16 13.38 9.54
C ALA A 83 7.07 12.08 10.35
N ASN A 84 7.40 10.94 9.72
CA ASN A 84 7.17 9.60 10.24
C ASN A 84 5.74 9.41 10.80
N LYS A 85 4.75 9.88 10.03
CA LYS A 85 3.35 9.92 10.45
C LYS A 85 2.48 9.10 9.51
N TRP A 86 1.72 8.17 10.09
CA TRP A 86 0.71 7.39 9.41
C TRP A 86 -0.64 8.11 9.36
N THR A 87 -1.39 7.90 8.29
CA THR A 87 -2.76 8.39 8.14
C THR A 87 -3.55 7.37 7.31
N GLN A 88 -4.66 6.88 7.86
CA GLN A 88 -5.57 6.03 7.10
C GLN A 88 -6.47 6.88 6.22
N VAL A 89 -6.65 6.48 4.97
CA VAL A 89 -7.69 7.07 4.11
C VAL A 89 -8.97 6.30 4.36
N ALA A 90 -10.01 7.03 4.78
CA ALA A 90 -11.34 6.44 4.95
C ALA A 90 -11.83 5.90 3.60
N ALA A 91 -12.40 4.69 3.62
CA ALA A 91 -13.05 4.15 2.44
C ALA A 91 -14.24 5.04 2.07
N GLY A 92 -14.17 5.70 0.91
CA GLY A 92 -15.29 6.49 0.38
C GLY A 92 -16.49 5.59 0.08
N THR A 93 -17.70 6.14 0.13
CA THR A 93 -18.95 5.37 0.13
C THR A 93 -19.41 4.82 -1.23
N ALA A 94 -18.71 5.07 -2.34
CA ALA A 94 -19.20 4.68 -3.67
C ALA A 94 -18.26 3.80 -4.52
N ALA A 95 -16.94 4.06 -4.54
CA ALA A 95 -15.99 3.32 -5.38
C ALA A 95 -14.76 2.91 -4.57
N TRP A 96 -14.43 1.61 -4.60
CA TRP A 96 -13.31 1.06 -3.84
C TRP A 96 -12.81 -0.26 -4.48
N PRO A 97 -11.49 -0.52 -4.56
CA PRO A 97 -10.97 -1.76 -5.15
C PRO A 97 -11.28 -3.04 -4.36
N GLY A 98 -11.83 -2.91 -3.16
CA GLY A 98 -12.10 -4.04 -2.26
C GLY A 98 -10.83 -4.61 -1.62
N VAL A 99 -11.01 -5.70 -0.86
CA VAL A 99 -9.91 -6.40 -0.20
C VAL A 99 -9.06 -7.14 -1.22
N ARG A 100 -7.73 -7.01 -1.12
CA ARG A 100 -6.80 -7.76 -1.97
C ARG A 100 -5.42 -7.90 -1.38
N TYR A 101 -4.78 -9.04 -1.60
CA TYR A 101 -3.36 -9.27 -1.33
C TYR A 101 -2.67 -9.83 -2.59
N GLY A 102 -1.34 -9.76 -2.66
CA GLY A 102 -0.57 -10.26 -3.82
C GLY A 102 -0.86 -9.49 -5.12
N HIS A 103 -1.28 -8.24 -4.99
CA HIS A 103 -1.65 -7.34 -6.07
C HIS A 103 -0.48 -6.41 -6.42
N THR A 104 -0.63 -5.63 -7.50
CA THR A 104 0.36 -4.65 -7.91
C THR A 104 -0.17 -3.23 -7.77
N CYS A 105 0.75 -2.29 -7.52
CA CYS A 105 0.48 -0.87 -7.67
C CYS A 105 1.66 -0.11 -8.24
N PHE A 106 1.39 1.02 -8.87
CA PHE A 106 2.39 1.93 -9.40
C PHE A 106 1.81 3.34 -9.56
N LEU A 107 2.67 4.34 -9.76
CA LEU A 107 2.19 5.66 -10.19
C LEU A 107 1.82 5.62 -11.68
N GLY A 108 0.57 5.96 -12.00
CA GLY A 108 0.16 6.18 -13.38
C GLY A 108 0.66 7.52 -13.91
N ASP A 109 0.67 8.54 -13.05
CA ASP A 109 1.23 9.87 -13.30
C ASP A 109 1.59 10.56 -11.96
N ALA A 110 1.84 11.87 -12.00
CA ALA A 110 2.21 12.65 -10.81
C ALA A 110 1.11 12.78 -9.74
N THR A 111 -0.12 12.43 -10.09
CA THR A 111 -1.37 12.63 -9.34
C THR A 111 -2.20 11.36 -9.14
N THR A 112 -1.82 10.25 -9.76
CA THR A 112 -2.61 9.02 -9.74
C THR A 112 -1.79 7.79 -9.40
N ILE A 113 -2.29 6.98 -8.47
CA ILE A 113 -1.80 5.63 -8.18
C ILE A 113 -2.73 4.63 -8.85
N VAL A 114 -2.16 3.66 -9.55
CA VAL A 114 -2.89 2.57 -10.17
C VAL A 114 -2.70 1.32 -9.32
N VAL A 115 -3.80 0.59 -9.08
CA VAL A 115 -3.82 -0.71 -8.40
C VAL A 115 -4.52 -1.72 -9.29
N GLY A 116 -4.03 -2.94 -9.36
CA GLY A 116 -4.70 -4.00 -10.10
C GLY A 116 -4.29 -5.39 -9.67
N LEU A 117 -5.01 -6.38 -10.19
CA LEU A 117 -4.77 -7.80 -9.93
C LEU A 117 -4.96 -8.17 -8.45
N GLY A 118 -4.50 -9.38 -8.08
CA GLY A 118 -4.48 -9.88 -6.71
C GLY A 118 -5.62 -10.83 -6.39
N PHE A 119 -5.80 -11.07 -5.09
CA PHE A 119 -6.60 -12.18 -4.57
C PHE A 119 -7.43 -11.70 -3.38
N SER A 120 -8.70 -12.10 -3.30
CA SER A 120 -9.61 -11.66 -2.23
C SER A 120 -9.38 -12.33 -0.88
N SER A 121 -8.87 -13.56 -0.86
CA SER A 121 -8.59 -14.35 0.35
C SER A 121 -7.73 -15.59 0.03
N ARG A 122 -7.03 -16.13 1.05
CA ARG A 122 -6.28 -17.38 0.90
C ARG A 122 -7.25 -18.56 0.74
N GLY A 123 -7.00 -19.42 -0.26
CA GLY A 123 -7.81 -20.61 -0.54
C GLY A 123 -8.81 -20.35 -1.67
N ALA A 124 -10.11 -20.42 -1.36
CA ALA A 124 -11.20 -20.29 -2.34
C ALA A 124 -11.53 -18.83 -2.73
N GLY A 125 -10.52 -17.94 -2.71
CA GLY A 125 -10.69 -16.53 -3.06
C GLY A 125 -10.79 -16.27 -4.56
N THR A 126 -11.31 -15.10 -4.92
CA THR A 126 -11.39 -14.63 -6.30
C THR A 126 -10.05 -14.03 -6.73
N TYR A 127 -9.60 -14.42 -7.92
CA TYR A 127 -8.48 -13.76 -8.61
C TYR A 127 -9.04 -12.55 -9.37
N TYR A 128 -8.50 -11.38 -9.09
CA TYR A 128 -8.89 -10.16 -9.77
C TYR A 128 -8.06 -9.95 -11.02
N SER A 129 -8.71 -9.47 -12.08
CA SER A 129 -8.08 -8.96 -13.31
C SER A 129 -8.47 -7.50 -13.59
N ASP A 130 -9.04 -6.83 -12.58
CA ASP A 130 -9.50 -5.46 -12.64
C ASP A 130 -8.37 -4.46 -12.35
N TRP A 131 -8.63 -3.21 -12.71
CA TRP A 131 -7.72 -2.09 -12.52
C TRP A 131 -8.45 -0.89 -11.92
N TRP A 132 -7.77 -0.17 -11.07
CA TRP A 132 -8.29 0.94 -10.29
C TRP A 132 -7.29 2.08 -10.26
N ALA A 133 -7.79 3.32 -10.33
CA ALA A 133 -7.01 4.53 -10.16
C ALA A 133 -7.43 5.24 -8.87
N TYR A 134 -6.46 5.60 -8.05
CA TYR A 134 -6.60 6.49 -6.91
C TYR A 134 -6.08 7.87 -7.26
N ALA A 135 -6.98 8.85 -7.29
CA ALA A 135 -6.63 10.24 -7.51
C ALA A 135 -6.13 10.87 -6.20
N ILE A 136 -4.84 11.20 -6.11
CA ILE A 136 -4.17 11.62 -4.87
C ILE A 136 -4.80 12.90 -4.29
N THR A 137 -5.12 13.87 -5.13
CA THR A 137 -5.64 15.17 -4.70
C THR A 137 -7.09 15.07 -4.22
N GLN A 138 -7.92 14.29 -4.93
CA GLN A 138 -9.34 14.13 -4.63
C GLN A 138 -9.58 13.04 -3.57
N GLN A 139 -8.58 12.19 -3.32
CA GLN A 139 -8.66 11.02 -2.46
C GLN A 139 -9.80 10.05 -2.85
N THR A 140 -10.04 9.93 -4.15
CA THR A 140 -11.12 9.10 -4.71
C THR A 140 -10.56 7.97 -5.56
N TRP A 141 -11.29 6.85 -5.56
CA TRP A 141 -11.04 5.74 -6.46
C TRP A 141 -11.94 5.79 -7.68
N THR A 142 -11.45 5.27 -8.80
CA THR A 142 -12.21 5.06 -10.03
C THR A 142 -11.80 3.73 -10.64
N SER A 143 -12.77 2.92 -11.06
CA SER A 143 -12.47 1.69 -11.80
C SER A 143 -12.04 2.05 -13.22
N LEU A 144 -10.96 1.42 -13.70
CA LEU A 144 -10.44 1.61 -15.04
C LEU A 144 -11.04 0.53 -15.96
N ALA A 145 -11.70 0.97 -17.03
CA ALA A 145 -12.18 0.06 -18.04
C ALA A 145 -10.99 -0.50 -18.83
N VAL A 146 -10.86 -1.83 -18.86
CA VAL A 146 -9.94 -2.49 -19.79
C VAL A 146 -10.69 -2.61 -21.12
N ALA A 147 -10.26 -1.84 -22.12
CA ALA A 147 -10.72 -2.08 -23.49
C ALA A 147 -10.18 -3.46 -23.90
N ASN A 148 -11.07 -4.44 -24.01
CA ASN A 148 -10.70 -5.71 -24.65
C ASN A 148 -10.29 -5.38 -26.07
N GLY A 149 -8.98 -5.37 -26.32
CA GLY A 149 -8.43 -5.16 -27.64
C GLY A 149 -8.88 -6.31 -28.54
N THR A 150 -9.97 -6.12 -29.28
CA THR A 150 -10.08 -6.78 -30.56
C THR A 150 -9.02 -6.15 -31.46
N SER A 151 -8.02 -6.94 -31.84
CA SER A 151 -7.11 -6.60 -32.92
C SER A 151 -7.92 -6.21 -34.15
N GLY A 152 -7.90 -4.93 -34.53
CA GLY A 152 -8.62 -4.47 -35.72
C GLY A 152 -8.75 -2.96 -35.81
N GLY A 153 -7.69 -2.30 -36.26
CA GLY A 153 -7.74 -0.90 -36.66
C GLY A 153 -6.40 -0.20 -36.45
N ALA A 154 -5.52 -0.30 -37.44
CA ALA A 154 -4.38 0.61 -37.54
C ALA A 154 -4.91 2.05 -37.54
N VAL A 155 -4.53 2.83 -36.54
CA VAL A 155 -4.67 4.29 -36.62
C VAL A 155 -3.35 4.80 -37.18
N SER A 156 -3.34 5.10 -38.48
CA SER A 156 -2.23 5.83 -39.11
C SER A 156 -2.05 7.17 -38.40
N PRO A 157 -0.82 7.59 -38.04
CA PRO A 157 -0.59 8.95 -37.57
C PRO A 157 -0.76 9.92 -38.74
N SER A 158 -1.68 10.87 -38.63
CA SER A 158 -1.74 12.00 -39.56
C SER A 158 -0.58 12.95 -39.27
N ALA A 159 0.07 13.38 -40.35
CA ALA A 159 1.13 14.39 -40.40
C ALA A 159 0.69 15.77 -39.89
#